data_AF-X1TLU4-F1
#
_entry.id   AF-X1TLU4-F1
#
_cell.length_a   1.000
_cell.length_b   1.000
_cell.length_c   1.000
_cell.angle_alpha   90.00
_cell.angle_beta   90.00
_cell.angle_gamma   90.00
#
_symmetry.space_group_name_H-M   'P 1'
#
loop_
_entity.id
_entity.type
_entity.pdbx_description
1 polymer ?
#
loop_
_entity_poly.entity_id
_entity_poly.type
_entity_poly.pdbx_seq_one_letter_code
_entity_poly.pdbx_strand_id
1 'polypeptide(L)'
;CPSANIHAKLYIMTFSESDRDAGRVITGSSNFTKAGLLDNLEFNVELKNRSDYEFALEKFNELWDDAVDLKDRYQDTIQIKTWLNNNITPYELYLKFLYEYFQDDLKQAEEIFYKYVPKDFMKLEYQEQAVLNAKKILQEYGGVFISDVVGLGKTYISALLAQQLDGRHLVIAPPMLLDKDSPGSWPNIFSGFKEQADFESLGKLDKLLKRDITKYKNIFIDEAHRFRNESNTTYEMLARICRGKRVILVTATPYN
;
A
#
# COMPACT_ATOMS: atom_id res chain seq x y z
N CYS A 1 -26.32 -12.78 -32.74
CA CYS A 1 -27.66 -13.33 -32.96
C CYS A 1 -28.60 -12.94 -31.82
N PRO A 2 -29.68 -12.19 -32.10
CA PRO A 2 -30.69 -11.82 -31.09
C PRO A 2 -31.59 -12.99 -30.66
N SER A 3 -31.53 -14.13 -31.34
CA SER A 3 -32.44 -15.27 -31.19
C SER A 3 -31.99 -16.32 -30.16
N ALA A 4 -30.69 -16.41 -29.81
CA ALA A 4 -30.17 -17.36 -28.83
C ALA A 4 -28.81 -16.92 -28.24
N ASN A 5 -28.53 -17.31 -26.99
CA ASN A 5 -27.26 -17.06 -26.33
C ASN A 5 -26.16 -17.96 -26.89
N ILE A 6 -25.10 -17.37 -27.46
CA ILE A 6 -23.89 -18.08 -27.87
C ILE A 6 -22.89 -18.05 -26.72
N HIS A 7 -22.59 -19.22 -26.15
CA HIS A 7 -21.56 -19.38 -25.10
C HIS A 7 -20.27 -20.02 -25.67
N ALA A 8 -20.22 -20.31 -26.96
CA ALA A 8 -19.04 -20.89 -27.60
C ALA A 8 -17.88 -19.89 -27.66
N LYS A 9 -16.65 -20.38 -27.49
CA LYS A 9 -15.41 -19.64 -27.77
C LYS A 9 -14.73 -20.32 -28.93
N LEU A 10 -14.57 -19.56 -30.01
CA LEU A 10 -14.10 -20.05 -31.29
C LEU A 10 -13.12 -19.02 -31.85
N TYR A 11 -11.91 -19.46 -32.15
CA TYR A 11 -10.86 -18.66 -32.77
C TYR A 11 -10.52 -19.30 -34.11
N ILE A 12 -10.82 -18.60 -35.19
CA ILE A 12 -10.57 -19.05 -36.56
C ILE A 12 -9.39 -18.24 -37.10
N MET A 13 -8.35 -18.94 -37.53
CA MET A 13 -7.11 -18.35 -38.02
C MET A 13 -6.95 -18.74 -39.48
N THR A 14 -7.12 -17.77 -40.38
CA THR A 14 -6.90 -17.94 -41.82
C THR A 14 -5.44 -17.64 -42.14
N PHE A 15 -4.76 -18.55 -42.86
CA PHE A 15 -3.38 -18.36 -43.28
C PHE A 15 -3.28 -17.66 -44.63
N SER A 16 -2.08 -17.21 -44.99
CA SER A 16 -1.83 -16.61 -46.31
C SER A 16 -2.05 -17.63 -47.43
N GLU A 17 -2.43 -17.19 -48.63
CA GLU A 17 -2.66 -18.06 -49.79
C GLU A 17 -1.43 -18.90 -50.20
N SER A 18 -0.22 -18.47 -49.84
CA SER A 18 1.03 -19.20 -50.08
C SER A 18 1.33 -20.30 -49.06
N ASP A 19 0.51 -20.42 -48.01
CA ASP A 19 0.65 -21.48 -47.01
C ASP A 19 0.05 -22.79 -47.53
N ARG A 20 0.57 -23.91 -47.05
CA ARG A 20 0.09 -25.25 -47.45
C ARG A 20 -1.31 -25.53 -46.93
N ASP A 21 -1.67 -24.95 -45.79
CA ASP A 21 -2.98 -25.11 -45.17
C ASP A 21 -3.79 -23.80 -45.22
N ALA A 22 -5.11 -23.92 -45.35
CA ALA A 22 -6.00 -22.75 -45.42
C ALA A 22 -6.16 -22.03 -44.06
N GLY A 23 -6.02 -22.76 -42.95
CA GLY A 23 -6.18 -22.19 -41.62
C GLY A 23 -6.28 -23.22 -40.51
N ARG A 24 -6.62 -22.73 -39.31
CA ARG A 24 -6.81 -23.49 -38.07
C ARG A 24 -8.00 -22.97 -37.29
N VAL A 25 -8.55 -23.84 -36.46
CA VAL A 25 -9.63 -23.49 -35.53
C VAL A 25 -9.23 -23.91 -34.12
N ILE A 26 -9.37 -23.00 -33.16
CA ILE A 26 -9.21 -23.32 -31.73
C ILE A 26 -10.56 -23.11 -31.05
N THR A 27 -10.98 -24.10 -30.28
CA THR A 27 -12.20 -24.02 -29.47
C THR A 27 -12.00 -24.65 -28.11
N GLY A 28 -12.70 -24.15 -27.10
CA GLY A 28 -12.57 -24.62 -25.73
C GLY A 28 -13.19 -23.68 -24.71
N SER A 29 -12.64 -23.69 -23.50
CA SER A 29 -13.16 -22.91 -22.37
C SER A 29 -12.61 -21.48 -22.30
N SER A 30 -11.49 -21.18 -22.98
CA SER A 30 -10.83 -19.87 -22.94
C SER A 30 -11.70 -18.75 -23.50
N ASN A 31 -11.99 -17.75 -22.67
CA ASN A 31 -12.45 -16.43 -23.14
C ASN A 31 -11.29 -15.59 -23.67
N PHE A 32 -11.60 -14.57 -24.48
CA PHE A 32 -10.61 -13.61 -24.97
C PHE A 32 -10.27 -12.56 -23.89
N THR A 33 -9.62 -13.01 -22.82
CA THR A 33 -9.15 -12.21 -21.69
C THR A 33 -7.74 -12.64 -21.29
N LYS A 34 -7.00 -11.79 -20.57
CA LYS A 34 -5.67 -12.17 -20.06
C LYS A 34 -5.73 -13.47 -19.26
N ALA A 35 -6.68 -13.58 -18.33
CA ALA A 35 -6.85 -14.76 -17.51
C ALA A 35 -7.14 -16.00 -18.36
N GLY A 36 -8.03 -15.92 -19.35
CA GLY A 36 -8.36 -17.04 -20.24
C GLY A 36 -7.23 -17.44 -21.22
N LEU A 37 -6.22 -16.59 -21.44
CA LEU A 37 -5.10 -16.87 -22.35
C LEU A 37 -3.80 -17.26 -21.63
N LEU A 38 -3.60 -16.84 -20.38
CA LEU A 38 -2.33 -17.00 -19.67
C LEU A 38 -2.46 -17.58 -18.24
N ASP A 39 -3.46 -17.13 -17.47
CA ASP A 39 -3.45 -17.35 -16.02
C ASP A 39 -4.32 -18.55 -15.58
N ASN A 40 -5.43 -18.82 -16.28
CA ASN A 40 -6.35 -19.90 -15.96
C ASN A 40 -5.90 -21.23 -16.58
N LEU A 41 -6.28 -22.34 -15.93
CA LEU A 41 -6.19 -23.67 -16.51
C LEU A 41 -7.39 -23.89 -17.43
N GLU A 42 -7.22 -23.59 -18.71
CA GLU A 42 -8.25 -23.71 -19.75
C GLU A 42 -8.03 -24.96 -20.60
N PHE A 43 -9.12 -25.59 -21.03
CA PHE A 43 -9.06 -26.76 -21.90
C PHE A 43 -9.46 -26.37 -23.32
N ASN A 44 -8.49 -26.38 -24.24
CA ASN A 44 -8.66 -26.01 -25.63
C ASN A 44 -8.21 -27.12 -26.57
N VAL A 45 -8.86 -27.21 -27.72
CA VAL A 45 -8.52 -28.14 -28.80
C VAL A 45 -8.24 -27.35 -30.07
N GLU A 46 -7.16 -27.71 -30.76
CA GLU A 46 -6.83 -27.20 -32.09
C GLU A 46 -7.32 -28.20 -33.15
N LEU A 47 -8.18 -27.75 -34.07
CA LEU A 47 -8.61 -28.49 -35.25
C LEU A 47 -7.75 -28.06 -36.45
N LYS A 48 -7.11 -29.06 -37.07
CA LYS A 48 -6.13 -28.85 -38.16
C LYS A 48 -6.65 -29.20 -39.54
N ASN A 49 -7.77 -29.90 -39.64
CA ASN A 49 -8.28 -30.33 -40.94
C ASN A 49 -8.91 -29.16 -41.68
N ARG A 50 -8.70 -29.13 -42.99
CA ARG A 50 -9.28 -28.11 -43.86
C ARG A 50 -10.81 -28.07 -43.79
N SER A 51 -11.46 -29.23 -43.71
CA SER A 51 -12.92 -29.33 -43.59
C SER A 51 -13.46 -28.68 -42.32
N ASP A 52 -12.74 -28.82 -41.21
CA ASP A 52 -13.14 -28.23 -39.92
C ASP A 52 -13.02 -26.70 -39.97
N TYR A 53 -11.97 -26.19 -40.62
CA TYR A 53 -11.78 -24.78 -40.88
C TYR A 53 -12.87 -24.20 -41.79
N GLU A 54 -13.15 -24.84 -42.93
CA GLU A 54 -14.17 -24.39 -43.88
C GLU A 54 -15.55 -24.35 -43.23
N PHE A 55 -15.92 -25.39 -42.47
CA PHE A 55 -17.17 -25.44 -41.73
C PHE A 55 -17.27 -24.34 -40.66
N ALA A 56 -16.22 -24.13 -39.87
CA ALA A 56 -16.21 -23.10 -38.83
C ALA A 56 -16.33 -21.70 -39.43
N LEU A 57 -15.65 -21.44 -40.55
CA LEU A 57 -15.70 -20.16 -41.25
C LEU A 57 -17.08 -19.90 -41.86
N GLU A 58 -17.67 -20.91 -42.50
CA GLU A 58 -19.04 -20.83 -43.04
C GLU A 58 -20.03 -20.49 -41.93
N LYS A 59 -19.98 -21.21 -40.80
CA LYS A 59 -20.84 -20.93 -39.64
C LYS A 59 -20.60 -19.57 -39.00
N PHE A 60 -19.35 -19.11 -38.97
CA PHE A 60 -19.06 -17.75 -38.54
C PHE A 60 -19.72 -16.72 -39.44
N ASN A 61 -19.59 -16.87 -40.76
CA ASN A 61 -20.17 -15.93 -41.73
C ASN A 61 -21.69 -15.93 -41.71
N GLU A 62 -22.34 -17.11 -41.60
CA GLU A 62 -23.80 -17.20 -41.41
C GLU A 62 -24.25 -16.39 -40.18
N LEU A 63 -23.57 -16.55 -39.04
CA LEU A 63 -23.90 -15.82 -37.80
C LEU A 63 -23.54 -14.33 -37.87
N TRP A 64 -22.56 -13.97 -38.69
CA TRP A 64 -22.11 -12.61 -38.92
C TRP A 64 -23.11 -11.83 -39.77
N ASP A 65 -23.71 -12.46 -40.78
CA ASP A 65 -24.76 -11.84 -41.60
C ASP A 65 -26.01 -11.50 -40.77
N ASP A 66 -26.30 -12.29 -39.75
CA ASP A 66 -27.36 -12.05 -38.75
C ASP A 66 -26.91 -11.20 -37.55
N ALA A 67 -25.68 -10.66 -37.56
CA ALA A 67 -25.17 -9.84 -36.47
C ALA A 67 -25.75 -8.43 -36.50
N VAL A 68 -25.91 -7.85 -35.32
CA VAL A 68 -26.35 -6.46 -35.16
C VAL A 68 -25.12 -5.62 -34.86
N ASP A 69 -24.92 -4.54 -35.60
CA ASP A 69 -23.84 -3.59 -35.30
C ASP A 69 -24.10 -2.95 -33.92
N LEU A 70 -23.10 -3.05 -33.05
CA LEU A 70 -23.15 -2.51 -31.69
C LEU A 70 -22.40 -1.19 -31.54
N LYS A 71 -21.82 -0.63 -32.62
CA LYS A 71 -20.99 0.58 -32.59
C LYS A 71 -21.66 1.72 -31.83
N ASP A 72 -22.88 2.09 -32.19
CA ASP A 72 -23.59 3.22 -31.58
C ASP A 72 -23.93 2.93 -30.11
N ARG A 73 -24.33 1.69 -29.80
CA ARG A 73 -24.62 1.27 -28.43
C ARG A 73 -23.39 1.30 -27.51
N TYR A 74 -22.22 0.94 -28.02
CA TYR A 74 -20.96 1.05 -27.27
C TYR A 74 -20.53 2.50 -27.10
N GLN A 75 -20.69 3.34 -28.13
CA GLN A 75 -20.43 4.77 -28.04
C GLN A 75 -21.32 5.43 -26.99
N ASP A 76 -22.63 5.15 -27.01
CA ASP A 76 -23.58 5.62 -26.01
C ASP A 76 -23.23 5.13 -24.61
N THR A 77 -22.82 3.86 -24.48
CA THR A 77 -22.45 3.30 -23.17
C THR A 77 -21.21 4.01 -22.61
N ILE A 78 -20.18 4.22 -23.42
CA ILE A 78 -18.96 4.92 -23.01
C ILE A 78 -19.29 6.37 -22.64
N GLN A 79 -20.04 7.07 -23.49
CA GLN A 79 -20.32 8.49 -23.31
C GLN A 79 -21.31 8.77 -22.17
N ILE A 80 -22.37 7.95 -22.02
CA ILE A 80 -23.51 8.25 -21.15
C ILE A 80 -23.48 7.42 -19.87
N LYS A 81 -22.96 6.18 -19.91
CA LYS A 81 -23.05 5.23 -18.80
C LYS A 81 -21.72 5.00 -18.06
N THR A 82 -20.65 5.66 -18.47
CA THR A 82 -19.37 5.59 -17.77
C THR A 82 -18.84 6.99 -17.46
N TRP A 83 -17.97 7.05 -16.44
CA TRP A 83 -17.20 8.24 -16.08
C TRP A 83 -15.93 8.39 -16.95
N LEU A 84 -15.72 7.50 -17.93
CA LEU A 84 -14.63 7.53 -18.90
C LEU A 84 -15.11 8.18 -20.20
N ASN A 85 -15.74 9.35 -20.09
CA ASN A 85 -16.20 10.13 -21.22
C ASN A 85 -15.38 11.41 -21.35
N ASN A 86 -15.44 12.04 -22.53
CA ASN A 86 -14.68 13.26 -22.82
C ASN A 86 -15.19 14.50 -22.08
N ASN A 87 -16.26 14.38 -21.28
CA ASN A 87 -16.80 15.49 -20.50
C ASN A 87 -16.05 15.66 -19.17
N ILE A 88 -15.28 14.65 -18.74
CA ILE A 88 -14.47 14.71 -17.53
C ILE A 88 -13.01 14.83 -17.94
N THR A 89 -12.39 15.94 -17.60
CA THR A 89 -10.98 16.16 -17.89
C THR A 89 -10.11 15.26 -17.01
N PRO A 90 -8.89 14.89 -17.46
CA PRO A 90 -7.93 14.16 -16.62
C PRO A 90 -7.66 14.87 -15.28
N TYR A 91 -7.72 16.20 -15.26
CA TYR A 91 -7.57 16.98 -14.04
C TYR A 91 -8.73 16.80 -13.06
N GLU A 92 -9.98 16.78 -13.53
CA GLU A 92 -11.14 16.52 -12.68
C GLU A 92 -11.16 15.08 -12.14
N LEU A 93 -10.76 14.11 -12.97
CA LEU A 93 -10.58 12.73 -12.52
C LEU A 93 -9.51 12.65 -11.42
N TYR A 94 -8.40 13.36 -11.59
CA TYR A 94 -7.34 13.46 -10.58
C TYR A 94 -7.84 14.12 -9.29
N LEU A 95 -8.58 15.22 -9.37
CA LEU A 95 -9.20 15.86 -8.19
C LEU A 95 -10.18 14.91 -7.49
N LYS A 96 -10.99 14.17 -8.24
CA LYS A 96 -11.91 13.18 -7.68
C LYS A 96 -11.15 12.05 -6.98
N PHE A 97 -10.05 11.57 -7.56
CA PHE A 97 -9.17 10.60 -6.92
C PHE A 97 -8.61 11.14 -5.60
N LEU A 98 -8.05 12.35 -5.59
CA LEU A 98 -7.57 13.00 -4.37
C LEU A 98 -8.69 13.12 -3.33
N TYR A 99 -9.87 13.56 -3.75
CA TYR A 99 -11.03 13.64 -2.87
C TYR A 99 -11.37 12.29 -2.27
N GLU A 100 -11.54 11.24 -3.07
CA GLU A 100 -11.89 9.91 -2.55
C GLU A 100 -10.80 9.34 -1.63
N TYR A 101 -9.53 9.64 -1.92
CA TYR A 101 -8.39 9.21 -1.11
C TYR A 101 -8.30 9.95 0.23
N PHE A 102 -8.54 11.27 0.24
CA PHE A 102 -8.36 12.13 1.42
C PHE A 102 -9.68 12.50 2.13
N GLN A 103 -10.86 12.17 1.60
CA GLN A 103 -12.14 12.62 2.15
C GLN A 103 -12.34 12.24 3.62
N ASP A 104 -11.84 11.09 4.03
CA ASP A 104 -12.00 10.63 5.41
C ASP A 104 -11.05 11.41 6.34
N ASP A 105 -9.85 11.74 5.85
CA ASP A 105 -8.90 12.63 6.53
C ASP A 105 -9.42 14.08 6.61
N LEU A 106 -10.17 14.53 5.60
CA LEU A 106 -10.79 15.86 5.57
C LEU A 106 -12.03 15.96 6.48
N LYS A 107 -12.78 14.86 6.65
CA LYS A 107 -13.96 14.81 7.52
C LYS A 107 -13.58 14.68 8.99
N GLN A 108 -12.45 14.03 9.28
CA GLN A 108 -11.87 13.94 10.60
C GLN A 108 -10.76 14.98 10.73
N ALA A 109 -11.12 16.22 11.07
CA ALA A 109 -10.18 17.11 11.74
C ALA A 109 -9.90 16.55 13.14
N GLU A 110 -9.20 15.41 13.24
CA GLU A 110 -8.61 14.97 14.50
C GLU A 110 -7.57 16.03 14.87
N GLU A 111 -7.89 16.88 15.84
CA GLU A 111 -6.88 17.75 16.42
C GLU A 111 -5.99 16.94 17.37
N ILE A 112 -4.70 17.26 17.38
CA ILE A 112 -3.79 16.70 18.37
C ILE A 112 -4.11 17.29 19.73
N PHE A 113 -4.29 16.40 20.71
CA PHE A 113 -4.43 16.84 22.08
C PHE A 113 -3.06 17.15 22.70
N TYR A 114 -2.80 18.41 23.04
CA TYR A 114 -1.59 18.82 23.73
C TYR A 114 -1.75 18.73 25.24
N LYS A 115 -1.24 17.66 25.86
CA LYS A 115 -1.29 17.51 27.32
C LYS A 115 -0.34 18.47 28.02
N TYR A 116 0.90 18.53 27.54
CA TYR A 116 1.93 19.45 28.03
C TYR A 116 2.95 19.68 26.92
N VAL A 117 3.43 20.92 26.80
CA VAL A 117 4.48 21.27 25.84
C VAL A 117 5.57 22.09 26.53
N PRO A 118 6.82 22.04 26.06
CA PRO A 118 7.89 22.93 26.52
C PRO A 118 7.48 24.41 26.39
N LYS A 119 8.05 25.27 27.25
CA LYS A 119 7.68 26.70 27.35
C LYS A 119 7.83 27.48 26.05
N ASP A 120 8.84 27.14 25.24
CA ASP A 120 9.13 27.79 23.95
C ASP A 120 8.82 26.87 22.76
N PHE A 121 7.91 25.91 22.94
CA PHE A 121 7.51 24.99 21.88
C PHE A 121 6.67 25.71 20.81
N MET A 122 7.19 25.76 19.59
CA MET A 122 6.49 26.28 18.43
C MET A 122 5.66 25.18 17.78
N LYS A 123 4.34 25.37 17.70
CA LYS A 123 3.45 24.48 16.98
C LYS A 123 3.62 24.69 15.48
N LEU A 124 3.94 23.62 14.78
CA LEU A 124 4.15 23.63 13.33
C LEU A 124 3.12 22.67 12.71
N GLU A 125 2.26 23.18 11.83
CA GLU A 125 1.15 22.41 11.23
C GLU A 125 1.62 21.10 10.58
N TYR A 126 2.79 21.10 9.93
CA TYR A 126 3.34 19.89 9.32
C TYR A 126 3.69 18.81 10.37
N GLN A 127 4.13 19.19 11.57
CA GLN A 127 4.39 18.24 12.65
C GLN A 127 3.09 17.67 13.20
N GLU A 128 2.03 18.49 13.23
CA GLU A 128 0.71 18.02 13.64
C GLU A 128 0.17 17.00 12.65
N GLN A 129 0.18 17.34 11.36
CA GLN A 129 -0.26 16.41 10.33
C GLN A 129 0.56 15.11 10.34
N ALA A 130 1.87 15.18 10.58
CA ALA A 130 2.73 14.01 10.69
C ALA A 130 2.34 13.10 11.87
N VAL A 131 2.01 13.67 13.03
CA VAL A 131 1.57 12.89 14.20
C VAL A 131 0.22 12.23 13.96
N LEU A 132 -0.75 12.95 13.38
CA LEU A 132 -2.08 12.41 13.07
C LEU A 132 -2.00 11.24 12.08
N ASN A 133 -1.26 11.43 10.98
CA ASN A 133 -1.02 10.40 9.99
C ASN A 133 -0.30 9.20 10.63
N ALA A 134 0.73 9.46 11.45
CA ALA A 134 1.48 8.39 12.10
C ALA A 134 0.61 7.60 13.09
N LYS A 135 -0.26 8.27 13.85
CA LYS A 135 -1.22 7.65 14.77
C LYS A 135 -2.19 6.75 14.02
N LYS A 136 -2.78 7.22 12.90
CA LYS A 136 -3.71 6.44 12.08
C LYS A 136 -3.06 5.14 11.56
N ILE A 137 -1.90 5.26 10.93
CA ILE A 137 -1.13 4.11 10.42
C ILE A 137 -0.77 3.15 11.55
N LEU A 138 -0.30 3.69 12.69
CA LEU A 138 0.08 2.88 13.84
C LEU A 138 -1.10 2.11 14.45
N GLN A 139 -2.30 2.70 14.45
CA GLN A 139 -3.51 2.04 14.94
C GLN A 139 -4.02 0.96 13.98
N GLU A 140 -3.89 1.18 12.67
CA GLU A 140 -4.34 0.25 11.64
C GLU A 140 -3.39 -0.96 11.50
N TYR A 141 -2.08 -0.69 11.48
CA TYR A 141 -1.07 -1.71 11.14
C TYR A 141 -0.21 -2.17 12.32
N GLY A 142 -0.29 -1.49 13.47
CA GLY A 142 0.57 -1.77 14.63
C GLY A 142 2.03 -1.32 14.48
N GLY A 143 2.41 -0.75 13.33
CA GLY A 143 3.74 -0.21 13.08
C GLY A 143 3.73 1.01 12.16
N VAL A 144 4.65 1.95 12.36
CA VAL A 144 4.79 3.16 11.52
C VAL A 144 6.24 3.61 11.39
N PHE A 145 6.58 4.22 10.25
CA PHE A 145 7.86 4.90 10.03
C PHE A 145 7.68 6.42 10.09
N ILE A 146 8.56 7.10 10.84
CA ILE A 146 8.68 8.55 10.87
C ILE A 146 9.96 8.94 10.14
N SER A 147 9.82 9.39 8.89
CA SER A 147 10.91 9.50 7.94
C SER A 147 11.06 10.87 7.26
N ASP A 148 11.16 11.93 8.04
CA ASP A 148 11.58 13.27 7.60
C ASP A 148 13.10 13.46 7.33
N VAL A 149 13.46 14.57 6.71
CA VAL A 149 14.87 15.02 6.59
C VAL A 149 15.48 15.30 7.98
N VAL A 150 16.81 15.18 8.10
CA VAL A 150 17.57 15.52 9.31
C VAL A 150 17.27 16.96 9.73
N GLY A 151 16.99 17.18 11.03
CA GLY A 151 16.75 18.52 11.59
C GLY A 151 15.27 18.96 11.64
N LEU A 152 14.33 18.17 11.11
CA LEU A 152 12.89 18.50 11.09
C LEU A 152 12.13 18.12 12.37
N GLY A 153 12.84 17.76 13.45
CA GLY A 153 12.22 17.53 14.76
C GLY A 153 11.56 16.16 14.94
N LYS A 154 12.08 15.10 14.32
CA LYS A 154 11.58 13.71 14.49
C LYS A 154 11.35 13.28 15.94
N THR A 155 12.25 13.66 16.84
CA THR A 155 12.14 13.35 18.27
C THR A 155 10.99 14.13 18.91
N TYR A 156 10.72 15.35 18.46
CA TYR A 156 9.54 16.14 18.86
C TYR A 156 8.25 15.50 18.34
N ILE A 157 8.19 15.12 17.06
CA ILE A 157 7.06 14.37 16.47
C ILE A 157 6.82 13.08 17.26
N SER A 158 7.88 12.36 17.64
CA SER A 158 7.78 11.13 18.43
C SER A 158 7.24 11.37 19.84
N ALA A 159 7.65 12.45 20.51
CA ALA A 159 7.13 12.83 21.82
C ALA A 159 5.66 13.27 21.75
N LEU A 160 5.28 14.03 20.73
CA LEU A 160 3.88 14.40 20.48
C LEU A 160 3.02 13.17 20.19
N LEU A 161 3.50 12.25 19.35
CA LEU A 161 2.83 10.99 19.08
C LEU A 161 2.69 10.16 20.35
N ALA A 162 3.72 10.09 21.20
CA ALA A 162 3.64 9.39 22.48
C ALA A 162 2.50 9.93 23.37
N GLN A 163 2.30 11.25 23.43
CA GLN A 163 1.17 11.85 24.17
C GLN A 163 -0.21 11.44 23.63
N GLN A 164 -0.32 11.07 22.35
CA GLN A 164 -1.57 10.60 21.75
C GLN A 164 -1.83 9.11 21.98
N LEU A 165 -0.87 8.38 22.56
CA LEU A 165 -0.92 6.94 22.71
C LEU A 165 -1.08 6.55 24.18
N ASP A 166 -1.88 5.52 24.42
CA ASP A 166 -2.04 4.94 25.74
C ASP A 166 -0.92 3.93 26.06
N GLY A 167 -0.66 3.72 27.36
CA GLY A 167 0.30 2.74 27.86
C GLY A 167 1.75 3.23 27.91
N ARG A 168 2.66 2.45 28.51
CA ARG A 168 4.04 2.89 28.69
C ARG A 168 4.86 2.82 27.41
N HIS A 169 5.80 3.75 27.30
CA HIS A 169 6.71 3.88 26.17
C HIS A 169 8.11 3.33 26.52
N LEU A 170 8.75 2.70 25.54
CA LEU A 170 10.18 2.41 25.56
C LEU A 170 10.81 3.09 24.35
N VAL A 171 11.91 3.79 24.57
CA VAL A 171 12.74 4.37 23.50
C VAL A 171 14.05 3.62 23.42
N ILE A 172 14.37 3.14 22.22
CA ILE A 172 15.63 2.47 21.89
C ILE A 172 16.39 3.38 20.92
N ALA A 173 17.57 3.87 21.33
CA ALA A 173 18.34 4.82 20.52
C ALA A 173 19.86 4.66 20.74
N PRO A 174 20.71 5.24 19.87
CA PRO A 174 22.15 5.32 20.10
C PRO A 174 22.49 5.99 21.45
N PRO A 175 23.57 5.56 22.15
CA PRO A 175 23.92 6.09 23.47
C PRO A 175 24.02 7.62 23.55
N MET A 176 24.56 8.26 22.50
CA MET A 176 24.70 9.72 22.44
C MET A 176 23.36 10.47 22.45
N LEU A 177 22.30 9.84 21.93
CA LEU A 177 20.95 10.43 21.91
C LEU A 177 20.16 10.11 23.20
N LEU A 178 20.76 9.37 24.14
CA LEU A 178 20.20 9.08 25.46
C LEU A 178 20.91 9.85 26.58
N ASP A 179 21.88 10.71 26.23
CA ASP A 179 22.63 11.51 27.19
C ASP A 179 21.75 12.62 27.78
N LYS A 180 21.54 12.59 29.10
CA LYS A 180 20.71 13.57 29.82
C LYS A 180 21.35 14.95 29.89
N ASP A 181 22.64 15.06 29.63
CA ASP A 181 23.32 16.36 29.61
C ASP A 181 23.15 17.06 28.23
N SER A 182 22.68 16.33 27.22
CA SER A 182 22.40 16.86 25.88
C SER A 182 20.95 17.35 25.75
N PRO A 183 20.67 18.64 25.53
CA PRO A 183 19.30 19.17 25.48
C PRO A 183 18.41 18.53 24.39
N GLY A 184 19.01 18.06 23.30
CA GLY A 184 18.32 17.42 22.18
C GLY A 184 18.13 15.91 22.33
N SER A 185 18.49 15.33 23.49
CA SER A 185 18.37 13.89 23.70
C SER A 185 16.92 13.45 23.92
N TRP A 186 16.66 12.18 23.64
CA TRP A 186 15.35 11.56 23.85
C TRP A 186 14.82 11.77 25.28
N PRO A 187 15.60 11.54 26.36
CA PRO A 187 15.14 11.80 27.73
C PRO A 187 14.73 13.25 27.98
N ASN A 188 15.50 14.23 27.49
CA ASN A 188 15.21 15.64 27.73
C ASN A 188 13.99 16.11 26.95
N ILE A 189 13.83 15.66 25.71
CA ILE A 189 12.66 15.98 24.91
C ILE A 189 11.41 15.38 25.57
N PHE A 190 11.39 14.07 25.87
CA PHE A 190 10.24 13.43 26.53
C PHE A 190 9.92 14.08 27.88
N SER A 191 10.94 14.42 28.69
CA SER A 191 10.77 15.16 29.94
C SER A 191 10.13 16.54 29.71
N GLY A 192 10.57 17.26 28.68
CA GLY A 192 9.99 18.54 28.25
C GLY A 192 8.52 18.44 27.85
N PHE A 193 8.09 17.31 27.31
CA PHE A 193 6.68 16.98 27.03
C PHE A 193 5.97 16.32 28.22
N LYS A 194 6.65 16.15 29.37
CA LYS A 194 6.16 15.40 30.54
C LYS A 194 5.65 14.00 30.21
N GLU A 195 6.25 13.37 29.21
CA GLU A 195 5.90 12.03 28.78
C GLU A 195 6.84 11.00 29.41
N GLN A 196 6.27 9.90 29.92
CA GLN A 196 7.03 8.89 30.65
C GLN A 196 7.49 7.77 29.72
N ALA A 197 8.80 7.63 29.56
CA ALA A 197 9.40 6.52 28.84
C ALA A 197 10.60 5.96 29.60
N ASP A 198 10.85 4.67 29.40
CA ASP A 198 12.16 4.10 29.70
C ASP A 198 13.05 4.23 28.46
N PHE A 199 14.36 4.40 28.65
CA PHE A 199 15.33 4.66 27.59
C PHE A 199 16.45 3.63 27.64
N GLU A 200 16.70 2.93 26.54
CA GLU A 200 17.75 1.92 26.47
C GLU A 200 18.57 2.03 25.19
N SER A 201 19.87 1.75 25.30
CA SER A 201 20.74 1.76 24.14
C SER A 201 20.69 0.43 23.39
N LEU A 202 20.93 0.47 22.09
CA LEU A 202 21.00 -0.73 21.24
C LEU A 202 22.03 -1.76 21.72
N GLY A 203 23.15 -1.31 22.28
CA GLY A 203 24.15 -2.22 22.86
C GLY A 203 23.70 -2.93 24.16
N LYS A 204 22.47 -2.71 24.63
CA LYS A 204 21.95 -3.25 25.89
C LYS A 204 20.67 -4.08 25.73
N LEU A 205 20.30 -4.49 24.51
CA LEU A 205 19.08 -5.27 24.26
C LEU A 205 19.06 -6.60 25.04
N ASP A 206 20.20 -7.29 25.17
CA ASP A 206 20.31 -8.50 26.01
C ASP A 206 19.93 -8.25 27.47
N LYS A 207 20.32 -7.10 28.02
CA LYS A 207 19.99 -6.71 29.39
C LYS A 207 18.52 -6.32 29.50
N LEU A 208 17.98 -5.67 28.49
CA LEU A 208 16.56 -5.30 28.41
C LEU A 208 15.66 -6.54 28.37
N LEU A 209 16.01 -7.56 27.58
CA LEU A 209 15.27 -8.83 27.50
C LEU A 209 15.22 -9.63 28.82
N LYS A 210 16.13 -9.35 29.76
CA LYS A 210 16.13 -9.94 31.11
C LYS A 210 15.20 -9.22 32.10
N ARG A 211 14.65 -8.08 31.71
CA ARG A 211 13.71 -7.28 32.52
C ARG A 211 12.27 -7.55 32.10
N ASP A 212 11.33 -7.07 32.89
CA ASP A 212 9.93 -7.06 32.47
C ASP A 212 9.69 -6.01 31.37
N ILE A 213 9.59 -6.50 30.13
CA ILE A 213 9.25 -5.71 28.94
C ILE A 213 7.75 -5.77 28.61
N THR A 214 6.95 -6.54 29.35
CA THR A 214 5.51 -6.68 29.08
C THR A 214 4.76 -5.39 29.39
N LYS A 215 5.25 -4.60 30.35
CA LYS A 215 4.73 -3.29 30.73
C LYS A 215 4.69 -2.23 29.61
N TYR A 216 5.48 -2.38 28.55
CA TYR A 216 5.50 -1.41 27.44
C TYR A 216 4.46 -1.75 26.38
N LYS A 217 3.70 -0.75 25.95
CA LYS A 217 2.74 -0.87 24.84
C LYS A 217 3.28 -0.27 23.54
N ASN A 218 4.15 0.72 23.64
CA ASN A 218 4.66 1.49 22.50
C ASN A 218 6.20 1.47 22.52
N ILE A 219 6.82 1.09 21.40
CA ILE A 219 8.28 0.99 21.25
C ILE A 219 8.73 1.97 20.17
N PHE A 220 9.54 2.95 20.54
CA PHE A 220 10.19 3.88 19.62
C PHE A 220 11.61 3.39 19.36
N ILE A 221 12.00 3.29 18.10
CA ILE A 221 13.34 2.84 17.71
C ILE A 221 13.94 3.90 16.79
N ASP A 222 14.99 4.56 17.25
CA ASP A 222 15.71 5.56 16.49
C ASP A 222 16.80 4.91 15.62
N GLU A 223 17.18 5.61 14.55
CA GLU A 223 18.13 5.13 13.54
C GLU A 223 17.72 3.77 12.95
N ALA A 224 16.42 3.59 12.69
CA ALA A 224 15.86 2.30 12.25
C ALA A 224 16.50 1.72 10.98
N HIS A 225 17.13 2.54 10.15
CA HIS A 225 17.88 2.10 8.98
C HIS A 225 19.06 1.17 9.30
N ARG A 226 19.63 1.23 10.52
CA ARG A 226 20.74 0.37 10.95
C ARG A 226 20.35 -1.11 10.98
N PHE A 227 19.08 -1.42 11.25
CA PHE A 227 18.58 -2.80 11.37
C PHE A 227 18.44 -3.54 10.04
N ARG A 228 18.66 -2.88 8.90
CA ARG A 228 18.64 -3.56 7.61
C ARG A 228 19.84 -4.49 7.42
N ASN A 229 21.02 -4.09 7.92
CA ASN A 229 22.29 -4.79 7.72
C ASN A 229 22.88 -5.35 9.03
N GLU A 230 22.19 -5.18 10.16
CA GLU A 230 22.67 -5.68 11.44
C GLU A 230 22.56 -7.21 11.55
N SER A 231 23.41 -7.80 12.41
CA SER A 231 23.48 -9.24 12.63
C SER A 231 22.11 -9.84 12.94
N ASN A 232 21.86 -11.07 12.47
CA ASN A 232 20.61 -11.81 12.71
C ASN A 232 20.19 -11.78 14.20
N THR A 233 21.16 -11.83 15.10
CA THR A 233 20.96 -11.72 16.56
C THR A 233 20.30 -10.43 17.04
N THR A 234 20.73 -9.25 16.57
CA THR A 234 20.14 -7.97 17.03
C THR A 234 18.70 -7.83 16.55
N TYR A 235 18.46 -8.22 15.30
CA TYR A 235 17.13 -8.23 14.70
C TYR A 235 16.18 -9.18 15.47
N GLU A 236 16.63 -10.40 15.79
CA GLU A 236 15.87 -11.35 16.60
C GLU A 236 15.50 -10.80 17.99
N MET A 237 16.44 -10.11 18.65
CA MET A 237 16.18 -9.48 19.94
C MET A 237 15.12 -8.38 19.84
N LEU A 238 15.23 -7.50 18.83
CA LEU A 238 14.24 -6.46 18.60
C LEU A 238 12.86 -7.03 18.24
N ALA A 239 12.81 -8.06 17.38
CA ALA A 239 11.56 -8.74 17.03
C ALA A 239 10.87 -9.31 18.28
N ARG A 240 11.64 -9.87 19.22
CA ARG A 240 11.12 -10.34 20.51
C ARG A 240 10.63 -9.19 21.39
N ILE A 241 11.35 -8.08 21.45
CA ILE A 241 10.96 -6.90 22.23
C ILE A 241 9.67 -6.29 21.69
N CYS A 242 9.52 -6.23 20.36
CA CYS A 242 8.43 -5.56 19.67
C CYS A 242 7.16 -6.41 19.53
N ARG A 243 7.23 -7.73 19.74
CA ARG A 243 6.11 -8.64 19.51
C ARG A 243 4.86 -8.23 20.30
N GLY A 244 3.76 -8.01 19.57
CA GLY A 244 2.47 -7.64 20.15
C GLY A 244 2.38 -6.21 20.67
N LYS A 245 3.30 -5.32 20.27
CA LYS A 245 3.37 -3.92 20.68
C LYS A 245 3.26 -3.01 19.46
N ARG A 246 2.94 -1.74 19.71
CA ARG A 246 2.99 -0.70 18.68
C ARG A 246 4.45 -0.31 18.43
N VAL A 247 4.91 -0.32 17.18
CA VAL A 247 6.31 -0.07 16.82
C VAL A 247 6.43 1.22 16.00
N ILE A 248 7.22 2.17 16.48
CA ILE A 248 7.46 3.46 15.84
C ILE A 248 8.94 3.51 15.45
N LEU A 249 9.21 3.45 14.15
CA LEU A 249 10.55 3.45 13.59
C LEU A 249 10.92 4.86 13.13
N VAL A 250 11.94 5.43 13.73
CA VAL A 250 12.39 6.79 13.45
C VAL A 250 13.69 6.72 12.67
N THR A 251 13.73 7.32 11.49
CA THR A 251 14.93 7.30 10.63
C THR A 251 14.95 8.49 9.69
N ALA A 252 16.10 9.10 9.44
CA ALA A 252 16.25 10.14 8.41
C ALA A 252 16.20 9.59 6.98
N THR A 253 16.46 8.29 6.82
CA THR A 253 16.52 7.58 5.54
C THR A 253 15.69 6.31 5.65
N PRO A 254 14.44 6.29 5.16
CA PRO A 254 13.60 5.09 5.18
C PRO A 254 13.99 4.11 4.07
N TYR A 255 14.58 4.61 2.98
CA TYR A 255 14.90 3.86 1.76
C TYR A 255 16.30 4.22 1.25
N ASN A 256 17.05 3.18 0.85
CA ASN A 256 18.11 3.21 -0.17
C ASN A 256 18.15 1.85 -0.88
#